data_AF-A0A427XI50-F1
#
_entry.id   AF-A0A427XI50-F1
#
_cell.length_a   1.000
_cell.length_b   1.000
_cell.length_c   1.000
_cell.angle_alpha   90.00
_cell.angle_beta   90.00
_cell.angle_gamma   90.00
#
_symmetry.space_group_name_H-M   'P 1'
#
loop_
_entity.id
_entity.type
_entity.pdbx_description
1 polymer ?
#
loop_
_entity_poly.entity_id
_entity_poly.type
_entity_poly.pdbx_seq_one_letter_code
_entity_poly.pdbx_strand_id
1 'polypeptide(L)'
;MDLKAAILRGPLRRARRSPMEEEPPPPYSPRAAPPDAPPPTAPRLQLQRPSISGPSASEPIAIPSSPRDAYSDAVATQARSSRALPDVPRRSVGRSLSPRGSPLATPAYVRALCSPQPQGPASLATLPLDLLHHILALTLDPLATPEHYLFDVEIERLARIAGLFKLRAVDRRFFLIATAVLRDKLLPTYRSLLAPGASSDPSPPGDGEDPSVGSVFARRTREAAVLDRFIALRIGEDWRKAESELCEDLGLETEIFSGLQPAARMEDLLLTLPAYLITPTAPPKGELYLALPLPHPHLAINVSPLWAQLWIHYQPVFEPVAPGKRVRRILALEVRRGRTSEDTVQRLKNGLDAIRMGRLDWGQKVEN
;
A
#
# COMPACT_ATOMS: atom_id res chain seq x y z
N MET A 1 37.68 -14.77 53.97
CA MET A 1 36.58 -15.50 53.33
C MET A 1 36.13 -14.67 52.15
N ASP A 2 36.61 -14.97 50.94
CA ASP A 2 35.85 -14.70 49.73
C ASP A 2 36.44 -15.50 48.56
N LEU A 3 35.63 -16.43 48.07
CA LEU A 3 35.89 -17.37 47.00
C LEU A 3 35.67 -16.69 45.65
N LYS A 4 36.74 -16.42 44.89
CA LYS A 4 36.68 -16.29 43.43
C LYS A 4 37.89 -16.95 42.78
N ALA A 5 37.82 -18.27 42.66
CA ALA A 5 38.58 -19.07 41.71
C ALA A 5 37.74 -19.19 40.43
N ALA A 6 38.26 -18.74 39.29
CA ALA A 6 38.83 -19.59 38.24
C ALA A 6 37.80 -20.43 37.47
N ILE A 7 37.39 -19.94 36.30
CA ILE A 7 36.99 -20.81 35.18
C ILE A 7 37.77 -20.38 33.94
N LEU A 8 38.54 -21.34 33.45
CA LEU A 8 39.50 -21.30 32.35
C LEU A 8 38.82 -21.44 30.98
N ARG A 9 39.34 -20.65 30.04
CA ARG A 9 39.68 -20.94 28.65
C ARG A 9 39.14 -22.24 28.01
N GLY A 10 38.51 -22.07 26.85
CA GLY A 10 38.48 -23.07 25.77
C GLY A 10 38.28 -22.41 24.39
N PRO A 11 39.19 -22.59 23.41
CA PRO A 11 38.99 -22.09 22.06
C PRO A 11 38.22 -23.13 21.21
N LEU A 12 37.08 -22.72 20.66
CA LEU A 12 36.32 -23.50 19.69
C LEU A 12 37.06 -23.54 18.35
N ARG A 13 37.76 -24.65 18.09
CA ARG A 13 38.25 -25.02 16.76
C ARG A 13 37.06 -25.32 15.84
N ARG A 14 36.74 -24.41 14.92
CA ARG A 14 35.84 -24.69 13.79
C ARG A 14 36.52 -25.68 12.84
N ALA A 15 35.93 -26.86 12.71
CA ALA A 15 36.29 -27.82 11.68
C ALA A 15 35.99 -27.21 10.29
N ARG A 16 37.04 -27.09 9.45
CA ARG A 16 36.90 -26.86 8.01
C ARG A 16 36.20 -28.08 7.42
N ARG A 17 34.95 -27.91 6.96
CA ARG A 17 34.33 -28.85 6.01
C ARG A 17 34.98 -28.62 4.65
N SER A 18 35.59 -29.68 4.12
CA SER A 18 36.08 -29.72 2.75
C SER A 18 34.92 -29.59 1.75
N PRO A 19 35.11 -28.92 0.61
CA PRO A 19 34.12 -28.89 -0.46
C PRO A 19 34.04 -30.29 -1.09
N MET A 20 32.86 -30.89 -1.08
CA MET A 20 32.55 -32.06 -1.90
C MET A 20 32.53 -31.59 -3.36
N GLU A 21 33.38 -32.19 -4.18
CA GLU A 21 33.32 -32.05 -5.64
C GLU A 21 31.97 -32.59 -6.11
N GLU A 22 31.13 -31.68 -6.60
CA GLU A 22 29.83 -31.98 -7.18
C GLU A 22 30.07 -32.42 -8.64
N GLU A 23 29.95 -33.73 -8.87
CA GLU A 23 30.11 -34.35 -10.18
C GLU A 23 29.02 -33.84 -11.15
N PRO A 24 29.37 -33.34 -12.35
CA PRO A 24 28.39 -32.74 -13.25
C PRO A 24 27.41 -33.81 -13.78
N PRO A 25 26.11 -33.49 -13.86
CA PRO A 25 25.11 -34.43 -14.36
C PRO A 25 25.37 -34.78 -15.83
N PRO A 26 25.11 -36.04 -16.24
CA PRO A 26 25.34 -36.48 -17.60
C PRO A 26 24.43 -35.73 -18.59
N PRO A 27 24.90 -35.48 -19.82
CA PRO A 27 24.13 -34.76 -20.83
C PRO A 27 22.86 -35.52 -21.21
N TYR A 28 21.73 -34.83 -21.07
CA TYR A 28 20.40 -35.30 -21.49
C TYR A 28 20.43 -35.59 -23.00
N SER A 29 20.32 -36.86 -23.37
CA SER A 29 20.09 -37.25 -24.76
C SER A 29 18.58 -37.23 -25.05
N PRO A 30 18.09 -36.37 -25.96
CA PRO A 30 16.68 -36.34 -26.30
C PRO A 30 16.29 -37.63 -27.01
N ARG A 31 15.39 -38.39 -26.37
CA ARG A 31 14.79 -39.60 -26.93
C ARG A 31 13.92 -39.20 -28.13
N ALA A 32 14.36 -39.55 -29.33
CA ALA A 32 13.59 -39.33 -30.56
C ALA A 32 12.22 -40.00 -30.44
N ALA A 33 11.16 -39.21 -30.64
CA ALA A 33 9.80 -39.71 -30.71
C ALA A 33 9.64 -40.55 -31.99
N PRO A 34 9.00 -41.73 -31.93
CA PRO A 34 8.69 -42.50 -33.12
C PRO A 34 7.66 -41.74 -33.98
N PRO A 35 7.84 -41.66 -35.31
CA PRO A 35 6.81 -41.17 -36.21
C PRO A 35 5.68 -42.22 -36.29
N ASP A 36 4.44 -41.76 -36.37
CA ASP A 36 3.21 -42.57 -36.58
C ASP A 36 2.53 -43.17 -35.34
N ALA A 37 2.26 -42.35 -34.32
CA ALA A 37 1.18 -42.63 -33.37
C ALA A 37 -0.08 -41.82 -33.74
N PRO A 38 -1.22 -42.45 -34.09
CA PRO A 38 -2.47 -41.74 -34.33
C PRO A 38 -3.02 -41.12 -33.02
N PRO A 39 -3.75 -40.00 -33.09
CA PRO A 39 -4.24 -39.29 -31.92
C PRO A 39 -5.25 -40.15 -31.13
N PRO A 40 -5.18 -40.16 -29.78
CA PRO A 40 -6.12 -40.91 -28.97
C PRO A 40 -7.52 -40.26 -29.00
N THR A 41 -8.47 -41.00 -29.55
CA THR A 41 -9.91 -40.66 -29.53
C THR A 41 -10.42 -40.74 -28.09
N ALA A 42 -10.74 -39.60 -27.49
CA ALA A 42 -11.28 -39.53 -26.14
C ALA A 42 -12.71 -40.15 -26.07
N PRO A 43 -13.01 -41.03 -25.11
CA PRO A 43 -14.34 -41.55 -24.92
C PRO A 43 -15.27 -40.49 -24.30
N ARG A 44 -16.38 -40.24 -24.98
CA ARG A 44 -17.46 -39.34 -24.58
C ARG A 44 -18.25 -39.97 -23.41
N LEU A 45 -17.85 -39.65 -22.18
CA LEU A 45 -18.59 -40.03 -20.98
C LEU A 45 -19.89 -39.22 -20.89
N GLN A 46 -21.03 -39.90 -21.07
CA GLN A 46 -22.34 -39.37 -20.75
C GLN A 46 -22.55 -39.43 -19.23
N LEU A 47 -22.46 -38.28 -18.56
CA LEU A 47 -22.87 -38.11 -17.17
C LEU A 47 -24.41 -38.11 -17.08
N GLN A 48 -24.99 -39.24 -16.69
CA GLN A 48 -26.35 -39.30 -16.16
C GLN A 48 -26.38 -38.59 -14.79
N ARG A 49 -27.19 -37.54 -14.68
CA ARG A 49 -27.49 -36.89 -13.39
C ARG A 49 -28.60 -37.66 -12.68
N PRO A 50 -28.41 -38.09 -11.42
CA PRO A 50 -29.50 -38.58 -10.60
C PRO A 50 -30.33 -37.39 -10.06
N SER A 51 -31.65 -37.50 -10.22
CA SER A 51 -32.65 -36.62 -9.64
C SER A 51 -32.77 -36.92 -8.15
N ILE A 52 -32.30 -36.01 -7.28
CA ILE A 52 -32.52 -36.08 -5.83
C ILE A 52 -33.49 -34.97 -5.45
N SER A 53 -34.64 -35.37 -4.94
CA SER A 53 -35.70 -34.49 -4.43
C SER A 53 -35.64 -34.35 -2.91
N GLY A 54 -35.49 -33.12 -2.43
CA GLY A 54 -35.86 -32.60 -1.10
C GLY A 54 -34.70 -32.41 -0.10
N PRO A 55 -34.91 -31.69 1.03
CA PRO A 55 -35.85 -30.61 1.35
C PRO A 55 -35.14 -29.29 1.77
N SER A 56 -35.99 -28.30 2.07
CA SER A 56 -35.78 -26.93 2.56
C SER A 56 -34.63 -26.62 3.54
N ALA A 57 -34.12 -25.38 3.40
CA ALA A 57 -33.44 -24.52 4.38
C ALA A 57 -31.97 -24.78 4.76
N SER A 58 -31.07 -23.94 4.24
CA SER A 58 -29.89 -23.42 4.96
C SER A 58 -29.35 -22.19 4.22
N GLU A 59 -29.10 -21.11 4.95
CA GLU A 59 -28.52 -19.87 4.45
C GLU A 59 -27.10 -20.10 3.90
N PRO A 60 -26.72 -19.46 2.78
CA PRO A 60 -25.38 -19.57 2.25
C PRO A 60 -24.40 -18.71 3.08
N ILE A 61 -23.44 -19.37 3.75
CA ILE A 61 -22.23 -18.71 4.24
C ILE A 61 -21.39 -18.33 3.02
N ALA A 62 -21.37 -17.04 2.70
CA ALA A 62 -20.59 -16.48 1.61
C ALA A 62 -19.10 -16.49 1.98
N ILE A 63 -18.33 -17.38 1.35
CA ILE A 63 -16.87 -17.33 1.35
C ILE A 63 -16.47 -16.28 0.29
N PRO A 64 -15.76 -15.19 0.65
CA PRO A 64 -15.36 -14.16 -0.30
C PRO A 64 -14.35 -14.71 -1.31
N SER A 65 -14.68 -14.62 -2.59
CA SER A 65 -13.96 -15.23 -3.71
C SER A 65 -12.80 -14.38 -4.27
N SER A 66 -12.39 -13.31 -3.59
CA SER A 66 -11.22 -12.52 -4.01
C SER A 66 -10.63 -11.67 -2.87
N PRO A 67 -9.29 -11.60 -2.73
CA PRO A 67 -8.63 -10.66 -1.82
C PRO A 67 -8.97 -9.18 -2.10
N ARG A 68 -9.46 -8.84 -3.31
CA ARG A 68 -9.91 -7.47 -3.64
C ARG A 68 -11.16 -7.04 -2.87
N ASP A 69 -12.04 -7.99 -2.54
CA ASP A 69 -13.35 -7.69 -1.96
C ASP A 69 -13.22 -7.46 -0.45
N ALA A 70 -12.38 -8.25 0.23
CA ALA A 70 -12.10 -8.09 1.66
C ALA A 70 -11.50 -6.73 2.03
N TYR A 71 -10.67 -6.14 1.15
CA TYR A 71 -10.12 -4.80 1.37
C TYR A 71 -11.15 -3.70 1.13
N SER A 72 -12.02 -3.88 0.12
CA SER A 72 -13.08 -2.91 -0.21
C SER A 72 -14.14 -2.84 0.89
N ASP A 73 -14.48 -3.97 1.51
CA ASP A 73 -15.45 -4.05 2.61
C ASP A 73 -14.93 -3.41 3.91
N ALA A 74 -13.65 -3.58 4.22
CA ALA A 74 -13.03 -2.92 5.38
C ALA A 74 -13.05 -1.38 5.24
N VAL A 75 -12.77 -0.86 4.05
CA VAL A 75 -12.83 0.58 3.75
C VAL A 75 -14.27 1.10 3.76
N ALA A 76 -15.23 0.33 3.21
CA ALA A 76 -16.64 0.71 3.19
C ALA A 76 -17.27 0.76 4.60
N THR A 77 -16.83 -0.12 5.51
CA THR A 77 -17.32 -0.17 6.90
C THR A 77 -16.89 1.08 7.68
N GLN A 78 -15.65 1.55 7.47
CA GLN A 78 -15.13 2.74 8.16
C GLN A 78 -15.81 4.04 7.68
N ALA A 79 -16.20 4.13 6.40
CA ALA A 79 -16.91 5.29 5.84
C ALA A 79 -18.34 5.47 6.41
N ARG A 80 -18.98 4.41 6.91
CA ARG A 80 -20.33 4.49 7.52
C ARG A 80 -20.31 5.05 8.95
N SER A 81 -19.20 4.92 9.68
CA SER A 81 -19.09 5.34 11.08
C SER A 81 -18.89 6.86 11.24
N SER A 82 -18.37 7.56 10.23
CA SER A 82 -18.00 8.99 10.32
C SER A 82 -19.13 10.00 10.09
N ARG A 83 -20.40 9.55 9.94
CA ARG A 83 -21.50 10.40 9.45
C ARG A 83 -22.32 11.13 10.52
N ALA A 84 -21.92 11.08 11.79
CA ALA A 84 -22.64 11.74 12.88
C ALA A 84 -21.66 12.50 13.80
N LEU A 85 -21.40 13.78 13.51
CA LEU A 85 -20.77 14.71 14.44
C LEU A 85 -21.35 16.11 14.24
N PRO A 86 -21.74 16.83 15.32
CA PRO A 86 -22.30 18.17 15.24
C PRO A 86 -21.22 19.24 14.97
N ASP A 87 -21.64 20.30 14.27
CA ASP A 87 -20.82 21.46 13.92
C ASP A 87 -20.29 22.19 15.18
N VAL A 88 -18.97 22.37 15.26
CA VAL A 88 -18.29 23.18 16.29
C VAL A 88 -17.71 24.45 15.64
N PRO A 89 -17.92 25.65 16.20
CA PRO A 89 -17.47 26.90 15.61
C PRO A 89 -15.94 27.05 15.67
N ARG A 90 -15.33 27.33 14.49
CA ARG A 90 -13.90 27.61 14.32
C ARG A 90 -13.51 28.96 14.94
N ARG A 91 -12.57 28.94 15.89
CA ARG A 91 -11.95 30.13 16.48
C ARG A 91 -10.70 30.52 15.68
N SER A 92 -10.65 31.77 15.21
CA SER A 92 -9.53 32.35 14.46
C SER A 92 -8.39 32.75 15.41
N VAL A 93 -7.16 32.32 15.12
CA VAL A 93 -5.94 32.77 15.81
C VAL A 93 -4.94 33.29 14.79
N GLY A 94 -4.51 34.53 14.98
CA GLY A 94 -3.56 35.25 14.13
C GLY A 94 -2.14 34.69 14.20
N ARG A 95 -1.44 34.77 13.07
CA ARG A 95 -0.11 34.21 12.83
C ARG A 95 0.94 35.34 12.90
N SER A 96 1.99 35.14 13.70
CA SER A 96 3.18 36.00 13.75
C SER A 96 4.41 35.26 13.22
N LEU A 97 5.37 36.02 12.70
CA LEU A 97 6.52 35.63 11.86
C LEU A 97 7.75 35.12 12.65
N SER A 98 8.64 34.44 11.90
CA SER A 98 9.81 33.62 12.29
C SER A 98 10.97 34.31 13.04
N PRO A 99 12.02 33.58 13.49
CA PRO A 99 13.17 33.33 12.60
C PRO A 99 13.94 31.99 12.78
N ARG A 100 14.93 31.85 11.87
CA ARG A 100 15.80 30.71 11.50
C ARG A 100 16.68 30.13 12.59
N GLY A 101 16.91 28.82 12.48
CA GLY A 101 18.05 28.07 13.03
C GLY A 101 17.84 26.57 12.80
N SER A 102 18.65 25.93 11.97
CA SER A 102 18.53 24.51 11.61
C SER A 102 19.47 23.64 12.46
N PRO A 103 18.99 22.96 13.51
CA PRO A 103 19.65 21.76 14.03
C PRO A 103 19.12 20.51 13.29
N LEU A 104 19.92 19.44 13.30
CA LEU A 104 19.56 18.12 12.74
C LEU A 104 18.13 17.74 13.12
N ALA A 105 17.34 17.34 12.12
CA ALA A 105 15.93 17.01 12.24
C ALA A 105 15.72 15.80 13.17
N THR A 106 15.49 16.07 14.46
CA THR A 106 14.73 15.16 15.32
C THR A 106 13.30 15.04 14.75
N PRO A 107 12.72 13.83 14.66
CA PRO A 107 11.37 13.65 14.14
C PRO A 107 10.37 14.57 14.88
N ALA A 108 9.47 15.21 14.13
CA ALA A 108 8.56 16.26 14.60
C ALA A 108 7.69 15.85 15.80
N TYR A 109 7.60 14.55 16.09
CA TYR A 109 6.87 14.01 17.23
C TYR A 109 7.45 14.39 18.60
N VAL A 110 8.77 14.63 18.74
CA VAL A 110 9.41 14.91 20.05
C VAL A 110 8.99 16.26 20.66
N ARG A 111 8.42 17.17 19.87
CA ARG A 111 8.15 18.55 20.30
C ARG A 111 6.82 18.76 21.06
N ALA A 112 6.04 17.70 21.29
CA ALA A 112 4.69 17.79 21.90
C ALA A 112 4.63 17.52 23.42
N LEU A 113 5.77 17.53 24.13
CA LEU A 113 5.87 17.04 25.52
C LEU A 113 5.28 17.95 26.62
N CYS A 114 4.58 19.04 26.30
CA CYS A 114 3.94 19.91 27.29
C CYS A 114 2.47 20.19 26.97
N SER A 115 1.70 19.15 26.61
CA SER A 115 0.24 19.23 26.56
C SER A 115 -0.34 19.04 27.98
N PRO A 116 -1.32 19.86 28.40
CA PRO A 116 -2.05 19.63 29.66
C PRO A 116 -2.65 18.22 29.66
N GLN A 117 -2.48 17.49 30.77
CA GLN A 117 -3.01 16.13 30.90
C GLN A 117 -4.54 16.14 30.78
N PRO A 118 -5.13 15.33 29.89
CA PRO A 118 -6.57 15.18 29.83
C PRO A 118 -7.06 14.47 31.09
N GLN A 119 -7.89 15.14 31.91
CA GLN A 119 -8.48 14.59 33.15
C GLN A 119 -9.61 13.56 32.89
N GLY A 120 -9.49 12.77 31.83
CA GLY A 120 -10.47 11.74 31.48
C GLY A 120 -10.18 10.39 32.15
N PRO A 121 -11.16 9.46 32.15
CA PRO A 121 -10.92 8.08 32.56
C PRO A 121 -9.80 7.46 31.70
N ALA A 122 -8.95 6.64 32.33
CA ALA A 122 -7.86 5.97 31.64
C ALA A 122 -8.40 5.11 30.49
N SER A 123 -8.01 5.46 29.27
CA SER A 123 -8.45 4.80 28.04
C SER A 123 -7.28 4.69 27.08
N LEU A 124 -7.27 3.68 26.21
CA LEU A 124 -6.27 3.56 25.15
C LEU A 124 -6.29 4.80 24.21
N ALA A 125 -7.44 5.47 24.11
CA ALA A 125 -7.59 6.70 23.34
C ALA A 125 -6.85 7.91 23.95
N THR A 126 -6.60 7.91 25.27
CA THR A 126 -5.87 9.00 25.97
C THR A 126 -4.38 8.70 26.13
N LEU A 127 -3.92 7.51 25.77
CA LEU A 127 -2.52 7.11 25.85
C LEU A 127 -1.65 8.01 24.95
N PRO A 128 -0.48 8.51 25.39
CA PRO A 128 0.48 9.20 24.52
C PRO A 128 0.88 8.36 23.29
N LEU A 129 1.04 8.99 22.11
CA LEU A 129 1.37 8.26 20.86
C LEU A 129 2.72 7.53 20.96
N ASP A 130 3.70 8.09 21.68
CA ASP A 130 4.99 7.44 21.94
C ASP A 130 4.83 6.10 22.66
N LEU A 131 4.02 6.08 23.72
CA LEU A 131 3.78 4.86 24.48
C LEU A 131 3.02 3.84 23.64
N LEU A 132 2.02 4.29 22.88
CA LEU A 132 1.30 3.42 21.96
C LEU A 132 2.24 2.83 20.87
N HIS A 133 3.16 3.64 20.36
CA HIS A 133 4.19 3.19 19.42
C HIS A 133 5.12 2.17 20.04
N HIS A 134 5.61 2.44 21.25
CA HIS A 134 6.48 1.51 21.97
C HIS A 134 5.79 0.17 22.25
N ILE A 135 4.54 0.20 22.73
CA ILE A 135 3.74 -1.01 22.96
C ILE A 135 3.60 -1.82 21.65
N LEU A 136 3.20 -1.18 20.55
CA LEU A 136 3.03 -1.86 19.27
C LEU A 136 4.36 -2.30 18.61
N ALA A 137 5.47 -1.65 18.92
CA ALA A 137 6.78 -2.11 18.49
C ALA A 137 7.21 -3.37 19.28
N LEU A 138 6.96 -3.40 20.59
CA LEU A 138 7.26 -4.54 21.45
C LEU A 138 6.44 -5.78 21.12
N THR A 139 5.24 -5.66 20.54
CA THR A 139 4.47 -6.84 20.10
C THR A 139 5.17 -7.61 18.97
N LEU A 140 6.08 -6.98 18.23
CA LEU A 140 6.91 -7.64 17.21
C LEU A 140 8.26 -8.12 17.74
N ASP A 141 8.59 -7.87 19.01
CA ASP A 141 9.86 -8.30 19.58
C ASP A 141 9.84 -9.83 19.74
N PRO A 142 10.79 -10.56 19.11
CA PRO A 142 10.90 -12.00 19.30
C PRO A 142 11.28 -12.36 20.74
N LEU A 143 11.92 -11.48 21.50
CA LEU A 143 12.24 -11.71 22.91
C LEU A 143 11.01 -11.60 23.81
N ALA A 144 9.99 -10.89 23.36
CA ALA A 144 8.71 -10.80 24.07
C ALA A 144 7.83 -12.05 23.84
N THR A 145 8.27 -13.00 23.01
CA THR A 145 7.58 -14.27 22.78
C THR A 145 7.71 -15.22 23.96
N PRO A 146 6.59 -15.59 24.61
CA PRO A 146 6.60 -16.64 25.63
C PRO A 146 7.10 -17.98 25.09
N GLU A 147 7.82 -18.74 25.92
CA GLU A 147 8.41 -20.04 25.53
C GLU A 147 7.38 -21.05 25.02
N HIS A 148 6.11 -20.96 25.45
CA HIS A 148 5.07 -21.89 25.01
C HIS A 148 4.62 -21.69 23.56
N TYR A 149 4.99 -20.58 22.91
CA TYR A 149 4.77 -20.37 21.47
C TYR A 149 5.98 -20.75 20.60
N LEU A 150 7.05 -21.30 21.19
CA LEU A 150 8.27 -21.67 20.45
C LEU A 150 8.06 -22.76 19.39
N PHE A 151 6.97 -23.51 19.45
CA PHE A 151 6.70 -24.57 18.47
C PHE A 151 6.56 -24.03 17.05
N ASP A 152 6.15 -22.76 16.88
CA ASP A 152 6.15 -22.11 15.57
C ASP A 152 6.38 -20.59 15.66
N VAL A 153 7.66 -20.23 15.81
CA VAL A 153 8.11 -18.83 15.91
C VAL A 153 7.73 -18.03 14.65
N GLU A 154 7.67 -18.68 13.48
CA GLU A 154 7.36 -18.02 12.21
C GLU A 154 5.86 -17.70 12.12
N ILE A 155 4.98 -18.66 12.40
CA ILE A 155 3.53 -18.43 12.41
C ILE A 155 3.17 -17.35 13.43
N GLU A 156 3.77 -17.37 14.62
CA GLU A 156 3.47 -16.34 15.62
C GLU A 156 3.93 -14.95 15.17
N ARG A 157 5.12 -14.84 14.58
CA ARG A 157 5.61 -13.59 13.98
C ARG A 157 4.63 -13.09 12.91
N LEU A 158 4.15 -13.96 12.02
CA LEU A 158 3.18 -13.61 10.99
C LEU A 158 1.82 -13.22 11.57
N ALA A 159 1.37 -13.88 12.63
CA ALA A 159 0.14 -13.53 13.34
C ALA A 159 0.22 -12.15 13.98
N ARG A 160 1.37 -11.78 14.56
CA ARG A 160 1.59 -10.44 15.14
C ARG A 160 1.62 -9.36 14.06
N ILE A 161 2.31 -9.61 12.94
CA ILE A 161 2.33 -8.67 11.79
C ILE A 161 0.92 -8.50 11.21
N ALA A 162 0.18 -9.59 11.01
CA ALA A 162 -1.21 -9.54 10.54
C ALA A 162 -2.13 -8.86 11.57
N GLY A 163 -1.89 -9.06 12.87
CA GLY A 163 -2.57 -8.37 13.95
C GLY A 163 -2.37 -6.85 13.88
N LEU A 164 -1.12 -6.39 13.70
CA LEU A 164 -0.82 -4.97 13.47
C LEU A 164 -1.55 -4.43 12.23
N PHE A 165 -1.59 -5.20 11.14
CA PHE A 165 -2.29 -4.79 9.94
C PHE A 165 -3.79 -4.59 10.18
N LYS A 166 -4.41 -5.48 10.97
CA LYS A 166 -5.83 -5.40 11.37
C LYS A 166 -6.10 -4.24 12.34
N LEU A 167 -5.16 -3.95 13.26
CA LEU A 167 -5.30 -2.84 14.21
C LEU A 167 -5.46 -1.47 13.54
N ARG A 168 -5.03 -1.32 12.29
CA ARG A 168 -5.23 -0.09 11.51
C ARG A 168 -6.70 0.27 11.29
N ALA A 169 -7.62 -0.68 11.41
CA ALA A 169 -9.06 -0.43 11.28
C ALA A 169 -9.73 0.07 12.58
N VAL A 170 -9.04 0.01 13.73
CA VAL A 170 -9.63 0.32 15.05
C VAL A 170 -9.84 1.82 15.24
N ASP A 171 -8.77 2.60 15.08
CA ASP A 171 -8.78 4.05 15.22
C ASP A 171 -7.64 4.66 14.39
N ARG A 172 -7.75 5.94 14.04
CA ARG A 172 -6.74 6.69 13.29
C ARG A 172 -5.37 6.67 13.98
N ARG A 173 -5.33 6.73 15.32
CA ARG A 173 -4.07 6.66 16.06
C ARG A 173 -3.36 5.33 15.84
N PHE A 174 -4.10 4.23 15.93
CA PHE A 174 -3.61 2.89 15.63
C PHE A 174 -3.23 2.75 14.16
N PHE A 175 -4.00 3.34 13.24
CA PHE A 175 -3.62 3.38 11.82
C PHE A 175 -2.24 3.98 11.64
N LEU A 176 -1.98 5.18 12.19
CA LEU A 176 -0.72 5.90 12.00
C LEU A 176 0.46 5.11 12.55
N ILE A 177 0.34 4.62 13.79
CA ILE A 177 1.43 3.90 14.45
C ILE A 177 1.63 2.52 13.84
N ALA A 178 0.59 1.71 13.68
CA ALA A 178 0.75 0.37 13.13
C ALA A 178 1.26 0.45 11.69
N THR A 179 0.84 1.44 10.92
CA THR A 179 1.44 1.71 9.59
C THR A 179 2.91 2.11 9.71
N ALA A 180 3.29 2.98 10.66
CA ALA A 180 4.70 3.33 10.87
C ALA A 180 5.56 2.09 11.19
N VAL A 181 5.11 1.23 12.12
CA VAL A 181 5.81 -0.01 12.49
C VAL A 181 5.88 -0.99 11.32
N LEU A 182 4.77 -1.22 10.61
CA LEU A 182 4.75 -2.10 9.44
C LEU A 182 5.65 -1.59 8.32
N ARG A 183 5.67 -0.27 8.10
CA ARG A 183 6.57 0.37 7.14
C ARG A 183 8.01 0.17 7.55
N ASP A 184 8.41 0.44 8.78
CA ASP A 184 9.79 0.21 9.23
C ASP A 184 10.28 -1.21 8.90
N LYS A 185 9.42 -2.22 9.10
CA LYS A 185 9.75 -3.63 8.80
C LYS A 185 9.75 -4.00 7.33
N LEU A 186 8.79 -3.49 6.54
CA LEU A 186 8.55 -3.96 5.16
C LEU A 186 9.08 -3.00 4.10
N LEU A 187 9.44 -1.76 4.48
CA LEU A 187 9.96 -0.75 3.56
C LEU A 187 11.30 -1.12 2.93
N PRO A 188 12.26 -1.79 3.61
CA PRO A 188 13.48 -2.26 2.95
C PRO A 188 13.18 -3.20 1.78
N THR A 189 12.30 -4.18 1.99
CA THR A 189 11.86 -5.11 0.94
C THR A 189 11.10 -4.40 -0.17
N TYR A 190 10.20 -3.48 0.18
CA TYR A 190 9.50 -2.65 -0.79
C TYR A 190 10.49 -1.86 -1.66
N ARG A 191 11.50 -1.23 -1.05
CA ARG A 191 12.54 -0.45 -1.75
C ARG A 191 13.43 -1.31 -2.63
N SER A 192 13.71 -2.56 -2.28
CA SER A 192 14.49 -3.45 -3.15
C SER A 192 13.75 -3.86 -4.42
N LEU A 193 12.42 -3.81 -4.42
CA LEU A 193 11.58 -4.14 -5.58
C LEU A 193 11.29 -2.93 -6.48
N LEU A 194 11.56 -1.72 -5.99
CA LEU A 194 11.41 -0.50 -6.76
C LEU A 194 12.53 -0.37 -7.79
N ALA A 195 12.19 0.10 -8.99
CA ALA A 195 13.23 0.45 -9.95
C ALA A 195 14.11 1.59 -9.38
N PRO A 196 15.42 1.63 -9.69
CA PRO A 196 16.30 2.69 -9.19
C PRO A 196 15.76 4.09 -9.55
N GLY A 197 15.63 4.96 -8.55
CA GLY A 197 15.08 6.30 -8.73
C GLY A 197 13.57 6.34 -8.96
N ALA A 198 12.85 5.22 -8.81
CA ALA A 198 11.40 5.12 -9.04
C ALA A 198 10.54 5.59 -7.87
N SER A 199 11.06 5.91 -6.69
CA SER A 199 10.24 6.26 -5.52
C SER A 199 10.77 7.49 -4.79
N SER A 200 9.85 8.38 -4.46
CA SER A 200 9.94 9.18 -3.22
C SER A 200 9.71 8.24 -2.04
N ASP A 201 10.36 8.46 -0.90
CA ASP A 201 9.89 7.83 0.33
C ASP A 201 8.42 8.24 0.50
N PRO A 202 7.45 7.32 0.64
CA PRO A 202 6.04 7.68 0.84
C PRO A 202 5.90 8.29 2.23
N SER A 203 6.37 9.53 2.35
CA SER A 203 6.33 10.31 3.56
C SER A 203 4.87 10.41 3.99
N PRO A 204 4.57 10.22 5.28
CA PRO A 204 3.23 10.43 5.78
C PRO A 204 2.76 11.85 5.39
N PRO A 205 1.45 12.05 5.13
CA PRO A 205 0.93 13.36 4.80
C PRO A 205 1.34 14.38 5.86
N GLY A 206 1.73 15.56 5.39
CA GLY A 206 2.61 16.51 6.06
C GLY A 206 2.29 16.91 7.50
N ASP A 207 3.35 17.41 8.13
CA ASP A 207 3.50 17.79 9.53
C ASP A 207 2.46 18.81 10.04
N GLY A 208 1.89 18.51 11.21
CA GLY A 208 1.39 19.53 12.14
C GLY A 208 -0.12 19.55 12.39
N GLU A 209 -0.92 18.76 11.68
CA GLU A 209 -2.35 18.66 11.98
C GLU A 209 -2.62 17.53 12.97
N ASP A 210 -3.52 17.79 13.92
CA ASP A 210 -3.88 16.86 14.98
C ASP A 210 -4.29 15.51 14.36
N PRO A 211 -3.67 14.39 14.78
CA PRO A 211 -4.00 13.06 14.28
C PRO A 211 -5.45 12.65 14.58
N SER A 212 -6.22 13.42 15.34
CA SER A 212 -7.64 13.17 15.58
C SER A 212 -8.59 13.73 14.50
N VAL A 213 -8.19 14.72 13.69
CA VAL A 213 -9.12 15.46 12.83
C VAL A 213 -9.13 14.98 11.37
N GLY A 214 -10.18 14.26 10.98
CA GLY A 214 -10.46 13.86 9.59
C GLY A 214 -10.12 12.39 9.25
N SER A 215 -10.62 11.94 8.09
CA SER A 215 -10.36 10.59 7.56
C SER A 215 -8.90 10.46 7.10
N VAL A 216 -8.21 9.41 7.53
CA VAL A 216 -6.81 9.14 7.13
C VAL A 216 -6.69 8.94 5.61
N PHE A 217 -7.68 8.30 5.01
CA PHE A 217 -7.68 7.98 3.59
C PHE A 217 -7.82 9.22 2.72
N ALA A 218 -8.48 10.27 3.22
CA ALA A 218 -8.70 11.50 2.46
C ALA A 218 -7.40 12.29 2.19
N ARG A 219 -6.35 12.06 2.99
CA ARG A 219 -5.06 12.77 2.90
C ARG A 219 -3.90 11.88 2.46
N ARG A 220 -4.18 10.61 2.18
CA ARG A 220 -3.14 9.64 1.84
C ARG A 220 -2.64 9.91 0.41
N THR A 221 -1.32 9.96 0.24
CA THR A 221 -0.71 10.00 -1.10
C THR A 221 -0.99 8.71 -1.85
N ARG A 222 -0.91 8.75 -3.18
CA ARG A 222 -1.22 7.58 -3.99
C ARG A 222 -0.12 6.54 -3.90
N GLU A 223 1.14 6.96 -3.76
CA GLU A 223 2.25 6.06 -3.44
C GLU A 223 2.04 5.37 -2.08
N ALA A 224 1.54 6.11 -1.08
CA ALA A 224 1.16 5.49 0.19
C ALA A 224 0.03 4.47 -0.05
N ALA A 225 -0.93 4.73 -0.95
CA ALA A 225 -1.97 3.78 -1.42
C ALA A 225 -1.38 2.43 -1.85
N VAL A 226 -0.35 2.51 -2.69
CA VAL A 226 0.39 1.37 -3.24
C VAL A 226 1.14 0.61 -2.13
N LEU A 227 1.81 1.31 -1.23
CA LEU A 227 2.56 0.68 -0.15
C LEU A 227 1.65 -0.17 0.77
N ASP A 228 0.48 0.33 1.21
CA ASP A 228 -0.35 -0.52 2.07
C ASP A 228 -0.95 -1.70 1.31
N ARG A 229 -1.11 -1.61 -0.02
CA ARG A 229 -1.52 -2.74 -0.84
C ARG A 229 -0.39 -3.78 -0.93
N PHE A 230 0.85 -3.34 -1.08
CA PHE A 230 2.02 -4.21 -0.98
C PHE A 230 2.08 -4.90 0.38
N ILE A 231 1.93 -4.16 1.49
CA ILE A 231 1.90 -4.74 2.84
C ILE A 231 0.80 -5.80 2.95
N ALA A 232 -0.40 -5.54 2.43
CA ALA A 232 -1.51 -6.48 2.46
C ALA A 232 -1.19 -7.79 1.72
N LEU A 233 -0.66 -7.66 0.50
CA LEU A 233 -0.27 -8.81 -0.31
C LEU A 233 0.84 -9.60 0.35
N ARG A 234 1.89 -8.91 0.84
CA ARG A 234 3.04 -9.54 1.45
C ARG A 234 2.65 -10.37 2.66
N ILE A 235 1.83 -9.81 3.55
CA ILE A 235 1.31 -10.54 4.71
C ILE A 235 0.49 -11.76 4.26
N GLY A 236 -0.36 -11.62 3.24
CA GLY A 236 -1.17 -12.73 2.73
C GLY A 236 -0.37 -13.81 1.98
N GLU A 237 0.75 -13.45 1.35
CA GLU A 237 1.68 -14.40 0.73
C GLU A 237 2.49 -15.13 1.81
N ASP A 238 3.06 -14.41 2.77
CA ASP A 238 3.82 -15.00 3.86
C ASP A 238 2.93 -15.97 4.68
N TRP A 239 1.66 -15.65 4.92
CA TRP A 239 0.69 -16.56 5.55
C TRP A 239 0.45 -17.85 4.76
N ARG A 240 0.24 -17.76 3.44
CA ARG A 240 0.00 -18.95 2.61
C ARG A 240 1.22 -19.85 2.52
N LYS A 241 2.43 -19.25 2.51
CA LYS A 241 3.70 -19.99 2.57
C LYS A 241 3.89 -20.71 3.90
N ALA A 242 3.51 -20.07 5.01
CA ALA A 242 3.56 -20.70 6.32
C ALA A 242 2.54 -21.84 6.47
N GLU A 243 1.37 -21.72 5.85
CA GLU A 243 0.36 -22.80 5.83
C GLU A 243 0.74 -23.95 4.89
N SER A 244 1.49 -23.69 3.82
CA SER A 244 1.85 -24.69 2.83
C SER A 244 3.16 -24.35 2.13
N GLU A 245 4.15 -25.24 2.26
CA GLU A 245 5.42 -25.18 1.54
C GLU A 245 5.24 -25.31 0.01
N LEU A 246 4.09 -25.82 -0.44
CA LEU A 246 3.73 -25.96 -1.85
C LEU A 246 3.10 -24.68 -2.44
N CYS A 247 3.01 -23.60 -1.65
CA CYS A 247 2.46 -22.35 -2.16
C CYS A 247 3.46 -21.66 -3.11
N GLU A 248 3.09 -21.59 -4.39
CA GLU A 248 3.85 -20.88 -5.40
C GLU A 248 3.74 -19.35 -5.26
N ASP A 249 4.80 -18.66 -5.66
CA ASP A 249 4.82 -17.20 -5.75
C ASP A 249 3.87 -16.73 -6.84
N LEU A 250 2.80 -16.02 -6.45
CA LEU A 250 1.80 -15.52 -7.40
C LEU A 250 2.32 -14.35 -8.27
N GLY A 251 3.50 -13.81 -7.98
CA GLY A 251 4.07 -12.68 -8.70
C GLY A 251 3.28 -11.37 -8.56
N LEU A 252 2.31 -11.29 -7.65
CA LEU A 252 1.44 -10.12 -7.49
C LEU A 252 2.22 -8.86 -7.09
N GLU A 253 3.34 -9.02 -6.40
CA GLU A 253 4.27 -7.93 -6.11
C GLU A 253 4.73 -7.26 -7.41
N THR A 254 5.11 -8.04 -8.42
CA THR A 254 5.58 -7.50 -9.71
C THR A 254 4.50 -6.72 -10.47
N GLU A 255 3.22 -7.10 -10.33
CA GLU A 255 2.09 -6.36 -10.90
C GLU A 255 1.91 -4.99 -10.23
N ILE A 256 2.11 -4.92 -8.91
CA ILE A 256 2.08 -3.65 -8.18
C ILE A 256 3.15 -2.70 -8.70
N PHE A 257 4.39 -3.17 -8.84
CA PHE A 257 5.52 -2.31 -9.22
C PHE A 257 5.55 -1.96 -10.72
N SER A 258 5.05 -2.84 -11.58
CA SER A 258 5.03 -2.59 -13.02
C SER A 258 3.85 -1.70 -13.45
N GLY A 259 2.71 -1.82 -12.77
CA GLY A 259 1.49 -1.06 -13.11
C GLY A 259 1.17 0.08 -12.14
N LEU A 260 0.98 -0.22 -10.85
CA LEU A 260 0.39 0.73 -9.90
C LEU A 260 1.38 1.79 -9.42
N GLN A 261 2.62 1.38 -9.13
CA GLN A 261 3.61 2.27 -8.54
C GLN A 261 3.99 3.46 -9.45
N PRO A 262 4.28 3.27 -10.76
CA PRO A 262 4.63 4.39 -11.63
C PRO A 262 3.47 5.35 -11.82
N ALA A 263 2.23 4.83 -11.93
CA ALA A 263 1.02 5.62 -12.03
C ALA A 263 0.82 6.49 -10.78
N ALA A 264 0.84 5.86 -9.61
CA ALA A 264 0.69 6.53 -8.33
C ALA A 264 1.74 7.63 -8.12
N ARG A 265 3.00 7.35 -8.46
CA ARG A 265 4.06 8.35 -8.38
C ARG A 265 3.81 9.56 -9.26
N MET A 266 3.47 9.33 -10.53
CA MET A 266 3.20 10.43 -11.45
C MET A 266 2.03 11.28 -10.96
N GLU A 267 0.99 10.64 -10.44
CA GLU A 267 -0.18 11.33 -9.88
C GLU A 267 0.17 12.16 -8.63
N ASP A 268 1.08 11.70 -7.79
CA ASP A 268 1.60 12.50 -6.66
C ASP A 268 2.49 13.65 -7.15
N LEU A 269 3.37 13.39 -8.13
CA LEU A 269 4.23 14.41 -8.75
C LEU A 269 3.43 15.50 -9.46
N LEU A 270 2.22 15.22 -9.94
CA LEU A 270 1.32 16.24 -10.49
C LEU A 270 1.03 17.38 -9.50
N LEU A 271 1.08 17.14 -8.18
CA LEU A 271 0.91 18.19 -7.17
C LEU A 271 2.06 19.19 -7.13
N THR A 272 3.21 18.85 -7.71
CA THR A 272 4.37 19.75 -7.82
C THR A 272 4.22 20.74 -8.98
N LEU A 273 3.27 20.50 -9.88
CA LEU A 273 3.01 21.40 -11.01
C LEU A 273 2.40 22.73 -10.52
N PRO A 274 2.52 23.80 -11.31
CA PRO A 274 1.96 25.09 -10.94
C PRO A 274 0.45 25.03 -10.67
N ALA A 275 -0.01 25.78 -9.66
CA ALA A 275 -1.41 25.81 -9.22
C ALA A 275 -2.41 26.23 -10.31
N TYR A 276 -1.93 26.91 -11.37
CA TYR A 276 -2.75 27.30 -12.52
C TYR A 276 -3.03 26.12 -13.48
N LEU A 277 -2.29 25.02 -13.37
CA LEU A 277 -2.53 23.78 -14.12
C LEU A 277 -3.29 22.77 -13.27
N ILE A 278 -2.92 22.61 -12.01
CA ILE A 278 -3.47 21.60 -11.11
C ILE A 278 -3.76 22.23 -9.76
N THR A 279 -4.98 22.05 -9.27
CA THR A 279 -5.40 22.50 -7.94
C THR A 279 -5.57 21.29 -7.01
N PRO A 280 -5.09 21.34 -5.76
CA PRO A 280 -5.24 20.23 -4.82
C PRO A 280 -6.70 20.06 -4.34
N THR A 281 -7.55 21.08 -4.51
CA THR A 281 -8.92 21.09 -3.99
C THR A 281 -9.91 20.58 -5.03
N ALA A 282 -10.89 19.79 -4.59
CA ALA A 282 -12.04 19.44 -5.42
C ALA A 282 -12.84 20.70 -5.80
N PRO A 283 -13.45 20.75 -7.00
CA PRO A 283 -14.26 21.89 -7.40
C PRO A 283 -15.54 21.94 -6.54
N PRO A 284 -16.10 23.13 -6.30
CA PRO A 284 -17.42 23.25 -5.69
C PRO A 284 -18.47 22.52 -6.56
N LYS A 285 -19.38 21.81 -5.89
CA LYS A 285 -20.31 20.81 -6.45
C LYS A 285 -20.83 21.12 -7.87
N GLY A 286 -20.65 20.16 -8.78
CA GLY A 286 -21.57 19.91 -9.89
C GLY A 286 -20.98 20.02 -11.29
N GLU A 287 -19.94 20.82 -11.50
CA GLU A 287 -19.44 21.08 -12.86
C GLU A 287 -17.92 20.95 -12.91
N LEU A 288 -17.45 19.81 -13.43
CA LEU A 288 -16.10 19.73 -13.97
C LEU A 288 -16.14 20.38 -15.34
N TYR A 289 -15.74 21.64 -15.38
CA TYR A 289 -15.44 22.29 -16.63
C TYR A 289 -14.17 21.65 -17.20
N LEU A 290 -14.17 21.39 -18.51
CA LEU A 290 -12.95 21.07 -19.27
C LEU A 290 -12.09 22.33 -19.37
N ALA A 291 -11.57 22.75 -18.22
CA ALA A 291 -10.83 23.98 -18.03
C ALA A 291 -9.71 23.75 -17.00
N LEU A 292 -8.67 24.57 -17.12
CA LEU A 292 -7.57 24.60 -16.16
C LEU A 292 -7.86 25.65 -15.08
N PRO A 293 -7.48 25.43 -13.82
CA PRO A 293 -6.71 24.28 -13.31
C PRO A 293 -7.55 23.01 -13.11
N LEU A 294 -6.91 21.85 -13.29
CA LEU A 294 -7.49 20.53 -13.06
C LEU A 294 -7.51 20.18 -11.57
N PRO A 295 -8.64 19.67 -11.03
CA PRO A 295 -8.68 19.24 -9.64
C PRO A 295 -7.99 17.90 -9.43
N HIS A 296 -6.89 17.89 -8.67
CA HIS A 296 -6.08 16.70 -8.39
C HIS A 296 -6.86 15.49 -7.89
N PRO A 297 -7.86 15.60 -6.99
CA PRO A 297 -8.63 14.44 -6.53
C PRO A 297 -9.37 13.70 -7.65
N HIS A 298 -9.59 14.34 -8.79
CA HIS A 298 -10.29 13.79 -9.95
C HIS A 298 -9.34 13.30 -11.04
N LEU A 299 -8.03 13.52 -10.92
CA LEU A 299 -7.07 13.10 -11.93
C LEU A 299 -6.71 11.64 -11.74
N ALA A 300 -6.56 10.89 -12.83
CA ALA A 300 -5.96 9.57 -12.81
C ALA A 300 -4.98 9.45 -13.97
N ILE A 301 -3.89 8.72 -13.77
CA ILE A 301 -2.92 8.41 -14.80
C ILE A 301 -3.02 6.93 -15.11
N ASN A 302 -3.25 6.63 -16.39
CA ASN A 302 -3.09 5.28 -16.90
C ASN A 302 -1.74 5.18 -17.62
N VAL A 303 -0.95 4.17 -17.26
CA VAL A 303 0.40 3.98 -17.79
C VAL A 303 0.42 2.72 -18.63
N SER A 304 0.85 2.88 -19.88
CA SER A 304 1.17 1.78 -20.77
C SER A 304 2.70 1.72 -20.99
N PRO A 305 3.21 0.70 -21.70
CA PRO A 305 4.65 0.61 -21.99
C PRO A 305 5.20 1.85 -22.71
N LEU A 306 4.40 2.50 -23.56
CA LEU A 306 4.84 3.61 -24.42
C LEU A 306 4.19 4.96 -24.11
N TRP A 307 3.05 4.97 -23.43
CA TRP A 307 2.22 6.16 -23.25
C TRP A 307 1.78 6.33 -21.80
N ALA A 308 1.63 7.58 -21.39
CA ALA A 308 0.95 7.97 -20.16
C ALA A 308 -0.28 8.81 -20.52
N GLN A 309 -1.44 8.39 -20.03
CA GLN A 309 -2.73 9.00 -20.31
C GLN A 309 -3.24 9.67 -19.04
N LEU A 310 -3.45 10.97 -19.09
CA LEU A 310 -4.07 11.74 -18.02
C LEU A 310 -5.59 11.77 -18.22
N TRP A 311 -6.32 11.21 -17.27
CA TRP A 311 -7.78 11.14 -17.25
C TRP A 311 -8.33 12.08 -16.19
N ILE A 312 -9.49 12.70 -16.47
CA ILE A 312 -10.29 13.46 -15.51
C ILE A 312 -11.56 12.68 -15.23
N HIS A 313 -11.78 12.33 -13.97
CA HIS A 313 -12.95 11.60 -13.50
C HIS A 313 -14.05 12.56 -13.05
N TYR A 314 -15.30 12.20 -13.29
CA TYR A 314 -16.43 13.01 -12.82
C TYR A 314 -16.63 12.97 -11.30
N GLN A 315 -16.05 11.96 -10.65
CA GLN A 315 -16.04 11.77 -9.21
C GLN A 315 -14.58 11.67 -8.75
N PRO A 316 -14.26 12.03 -7.50
CA PRO A 316 -12.93 11.83 -6.96
C PRO A 316 -12.50 10.37 -7.08
N VAL A 317 -11.24 10.12 -7.46
CA VAL A 317 -10.73 8.77 -7.76
C VAL A 317 -10.78 7.83 -6.55
N PHE A 318 -10.74 8.38 -5.34
CA PHE A 318 -10.78 7.63 -4.07
C PHE A 318 -12.18 7.45 -3.50
N GLU A 319 -13.21 8.06 -4.10
CA GLU A 319 -14.56 7.86 -3.61
C GLU A 319 -15.09 6.50 -4.08
N PRO A 320 -15.66 5.68 -3.17
CA PRO A 320 -16.24 4.41 -3.54
C PRO A 320 -17.42 4.65 -4.49
N VAL A 321 -17.33 4.04 -5.65
CA VAL A 321 -18.36 4.12 -6.67
C VAL A 321 -19.49 3.19 -6.24
N ALA A 322 -20.71 3.72 -6.12
CA ALA A 322 -21.86 2.90 -5.78
C ALA A 322 -22.02 1.73 -6.77
N PRO A 323 -22.40 0.52 -6.30
CA PRO A 323 -22.54 -0.64 -7.16
C PRO A 323 -23.48 -0.34 -8.33
N GLY A 324 -23.09 -0.76 -9.53
CA GLY A 324 -23.83 -0.53 -10.78
C GLY A 324 -23.62 0.83 -11.45
N LYS A 325 -22.92 1.79 -10.83
CA LYS A 325 -22.57 3.06 -11.49
C LYS A 325 -21.26 2.92 -12.28
N ARG A 326 -21.27 3.33 -13.54
CA ARG A 326 -20.04 3.46 -14.35
C ARG A 326 -19.35 4.78 -14.03
N VAL A 327 -18.06 4.71 -13.74
CA VAL A 327 -17.22 5.90 -13.57
C VAL A 327 -17.08 6.59 -14.92
N ARG A 328 -17.68 7.77 -15.05
CA ARG A 328 -17.45 8.62 -16.21
C ARG A 328 -16.06 9.25 -16.06
N ARG A 329 -15.29 9.24 -17.15
CA ARG A 329 -13.99 9.91 -17.24
C ARG A 329 -13.76 10.42 -18.65
N ILE A 330 -12.97 11.48 -18.78
CA ILE A 330 -12.56 12.08 -20.05
C ILE A 330 -11.03 12.01 -20.14
N LEU A 331 -10.51 11.68 -21.31
CA LEU A 331 -9.08 11.76 -21.58
C LEU A 331 -8.70 13.23 -21.72
N ALA A 332 -7.85 13.72 -20.83
CA ALA A 332 -7.38 15.09 -20.86
C ALA A 332 -6.22 15.26 -21.84
N LEU A 333 -5.25 14.37 -21.75
CA LEU A 333 -3.98 14.46 -22.47
C LEU A 333 -3.34 13.07 -22.53
N GLU A 334 -2.72 12.75 -23.66
CA GLU A 334 -1.90 11.55 -23.79
C GLU A 334 -0.49 11.96 -24.22
N VAL A 335 0.52 11.53 -23.48
CA VAL A 335 1.94 11.84 -23.76
C VAL A 335 2.75 10.57 -23.89
N ARG A 336 3.81 10.62 -24.70
CA ARG A 336 4.79 9.55 -24.74
C ARG A 336 5.47 9.41 -23.38
N ARG A 337 5.60 8.17 -22.90
CA ARG A 337 6.24 7.86 -21.62
C ARG A 337 7.73 8.19 -21.69
N GLY A 338 8.20 8.98 -20.72
CA GLY A 338 9.60 9.29 -20.52
C GLY A 338 10.37 8.12 -19.90
N ARG A 339 11.69 8.27 -19.76
CA ARG A 339 12.51 7.26 -19.05
C ARG A 339 12.21 7.19 -17.56
N THR A 340 11.77 8.32 -16.98
CA THR A 340 11.41 8.45 -15.58
C THR A 340 9.99 9.02 -15.42
N SER A 341 9.43 8.89 -14.22
CA SER A 341 8.13 9.50 -13.88
C SER A 341 8.19 11.02 -13.97
N GLU A 342 9.30 11.63 -13.56
CA GLU A 342 9.54 13.08 -13.65
C GLU A 342 9.57 13.58 -15.09
N ASP A 343 10.28 12.89 -15.98
CA ASP A 343 10.32 13.23 -17.42
C ASP A 343 8.89 13.15 -18.01
N THR A 344 8.15 12.10 -17.66
CA THR A 344 6.76 11.95 -18.09
C THR A 344 5.85 13.05 -17.55
N VAL A 345 6.00 13.44 -16.28
CA VAL A 345 5.25 14.54 -15.65
C VAL A 345 5.61 15.88 -16.27
N GLN A 346 6.88 16.09 -16.63
CA GLN A 346 7.31 17.30 -17.34
C GLN A 346 6.69 17.38 -18.75
N ARG A 347 6.56 16.25 -19.45
CA ARG A 347 5.83 16.19 -20.74
C ARG A 347 4.33 16.47 -20.54
N LEU A 348 3.71 15.91 -19.50
CA LEU A 348 2.32 16.22 -19.13
C LEU A 348 2.15 17.72 -18.86
N LYS A 349 3.06 18.34 -18.10
CA LYS A 349 3.07 19.78 -17.84
C LYS A 349 3.08 20.58 -19.15
N ASN A 350 3.99 20.24 -20.06
CA ASN A 350 4.11 20.93 -21.35
C ASN A 350 2.83 20.78 -22.21
N GLY A 351 2.21 19.60 -22.21
CA GLY A 351 0.94 19.37 -22.90
C GLY A 351 -0.23 20.16 -22.27
N LEU A 352 -0.30 20.22 -20.95
CA LEU A 352 -1.30 21.04 -20.24
C LEU A 352 -1.10 22.54 -20.50
N ASP A 353 0.14 23.03 -20.52
CA ASP A 353 0.46 24.41 -20.90
C ASP A 353 0.02 24.69 -22.36
N ALA A 354 0.19 23.72 -23.28
CA ALA A 354 -0.27 23.84 -24.68
C ALA A 354 -1.80 23.91 -24.80
N ILE A 355 -2.53 23.08 -24.04
CA ILE A 355 -4.00 23.14 -23.94
C ILE A 355 -4.42 24.52 -23.42
N ARG A 356 -3.76 25.03 -22.37
CA ARG A 356 -4.03 26.37 -21.82
C ARG A 356 -3.89 27.48 -22.86
N MET A 357 -2.88 27.36 -23.73
CA MET A 357 -2.60 28.33 -24.78
C MET A 357 -3.48 28.15 -26.03
N GLY A 358 -4.40 27.18 -26.04
CA GLY A 358 -5.23 26.87 -27.21
C GLY A 358 -4.45 26.27 -28.38
N ARG A 359 -3.27 25.69 -28.12
CA ARG A 359 -2.43 25.04 -29.15
C ARG A 359 -2.72 23.55 -29.31
N LEU A 360 -3.38 22.94 -28.34
CA LEU A 360 -3.73 21.53 -28.30
C LEU A 360 -5.16 21.40 -27.78
N ASP A 361 -5.96 20.52 -28.39
CA ASP A 361 -7.29 20.19 -27.89
C ASP A 361 -7.24 19.11 -26.81
N TRP A 362 -8.30 19.01 -26.01
CA TRP A 362 -8.46 17.95 -25.02
C TRP A 362 -8.44 16.56 -25.66
N GLY A 363 -7.72 15.63 -25.05
CA GLY A 363 -7.63 14.24 -25.49
C GLY A 363 -6.68 14.00 -26.67
N GLN A 364 -5.98 15.03 -27.16
CA GLN A 364 -4.96 14.87 -28.19
C GLN A 364 -3.68 14.22 -27.64
N LYS A 365 -2.96 13.56 -28.55
CA LYS A 365 -1.66 12.92 -28.31
C LYS A 365 -0.53 13.91 -28.52
N VAL A 366 0.46 13.89 -27.63
CA VAL A 366 1.69 14.68 -27.74
C VAL A 366 2.87 13.72 -27.89
N GLU A 367 3.54 13.79 -29.05
CA GLU A 367 4.64 12.88 -29.40
C GLU A 367 6.03 13.37 -28.98
N ASN A 368 6.15 14.64 -28.59
CA ASN A 368 7.42 15.34 -28.34
C ASN A 368 8.26 14.71 -27.22
#